data_AF-T1JZ05-F1
#
_entry.id   AF-T1JZ05-F1
#
_cell.length_a   1.000
_cell.length_b   1.000
_cell.length_c   1.000
_cell.angle_alpha   90.00
_cell.angle_beta   90.00
_cell.angle_gamma   90.00
#
_symmetry.space_group_name_H-M   'P 1'
#
loop_
_entity.id
_entity.type
_entity.pdbx_description
1 polymer ?
#
loop_
_entity_poly.entity_id
_entity_poly.type
_entity_poly.pdbx_seq_one_letter_code
_entity_poly.pdbx_strand_id
1 'polypeptide(L)'
;MQHQFEQRKSFSHPSSNPKEGLYGNIPKLSYETWFKIFGLLSSGLDHERRFGPIKQDRTPVKIKRLYCQLITAMLWFFAVRGFVLMFIDDKGLAILMGDLSVYWNDYRMYYLMPTFYYAFSSALVATTFLLKERDLSWFIPFMTFSQHQSTDPNDKLGFHRWRTLIFTLFNLTITMWVTGSMGYLTYSSARDNMDAHTFRLFMPWLVVQVIWYFFMTGIIMFTTSYFNLVCLMVQKKFSDVASEIETLAEGDPGPPGSKNDDLTRLYFAHNDLCEITDESNSFWQYILFYIIGNFIPNFCYVMYTLFFGDLDTPLAIFSWFILGHTFLIMAVLSVSAADVSSEAHAPYTSLHTLSLLQLPIDIEVNMSTFLHRVRGPTIGYSILDLFVITNSSISNTVAAIASYFLIVADFSRSTVNQGLIQKAQSKQKAINESLAMTTTSSMLDATTIASIG
;
A
#
# COMPACT_ATOMS: atom_id res chain seq x y z
N MET A 1 -9.21 7.63 27.82
CA MET A 1 -9.05 6.50 26.88
C MET A 1 -8.95 5.14 27.57
N GLN A 2 -7.86 4.78 28.27
CA GLN A 2 -7.74 3.42 28.85
C GLN A 2 -8.89 3.05 29.81
N HIS A 3 -9.37 4.00 30.61
CA HIS A 3 -10.52 3.81 31.51
C HIS A 3 -11.88 3.71 30.79
N GLN A 4 -12.05 4.38 29.63
CA GLN A 4 -13.24 4.23 28.78
C GLN A 4 -13.24 2.87 28.07
N PHE A 5 -12.06 2.39 27.66
CA PHE A 5 -11.89 1.07 27.07
C PHE A 5 -12.20 -0.06 28.08
N GLU A 6 -11.80 0.13 29.35
CA GLU A 6 -12.16 -0.79 30.44
C GLU A 6 -13.66 -0.75 30.77
N GLN A 7 -14.30 0.41 30.70
CA GLN A 7 -15.75 0.52 30.86
C GLN A 7 -16.51 -0.20 29.73
N ARG A 8 -16.08 -0.10 28.47
CA ARG A 8 -16.69 -0.84 27.35
C ARG A 8 -16.60 -2.36 27.52
N LYS A 9 -15.52 -2.87 28.11
CA LYS A 9 -15.38 -4.29 28.47
C LYS A 9 -16.36 -4.75 29.55
N SER A 10 -16.81 -3.86 30.43
CA SER A 10 -17.70 -4.24 31.56
C SER A 10 -19.14 -4.50 31.14
N PHE A 11 -19.59 -3.98 29.99
CA PHE A 11 -20.94 -4.17 29.48
C PHE A 11 -21.14 -5.47 28.68
N SER A 12 -20.07 -6.18 28.34
CA SER A 12 -20.18 -7.48 27.68
C SER A 12 -20.35 -8.59 28.71
N HIS A 13 -21.57 -9.05 28.94
CA HIS A 13 -21.79 -10.31 29.65
C HIS A 13 -21.05 -11.43 28.90
N PRO A 14 -20.20 -12.23 29.57
CA PRO A 14 -19.54 -13.35 28.92
C PRO A 14 -20.61 -14.33 28.42
N SER A 15 -20.67 -14.52 27.09
CA SER A 15 -21.43 -15.62 26.48
C SER A 15 -21.00 -16.92 27.19
N SER A 16 -21.98 -17.64 27.73
CA SER A 16 -21.77 -18.91 28.44
C SER A 16 -21.35 -20.04 27.51
N ASN A 17 -21.23 -19.78 26.20
CA ASN A 17 -20.93 -20.79 25.19
C ASN A 17 -19.45 -20.72 24.75
N PRO A 18 -18.54 -21.53 25.34
CA PRO A 18 -17.10 -21.47 25.06
C PRO A 18 -16.72 -21.80 23.61
N LYS A 19 -17.65 -22.35 22.80
CA LYS A 19 -17.41 -22.66 21.38
C LYS A 19 -17.54 -21.45 20.45
N GLU A 20 -18.26 -20.39 20.84
CA GLU A 20 -18.45 -19.21 19.99
C GLU A 20 -17.18 -18.36 19.85
N GLY A 21 -16.29 -18.37 20.84
CA GLY A 21 -15.06 -17.57 20.82
C GLY A 21 -13.97 -18.06 19.83
N LEU A 22 -14.04 -19.30 19.36
CA LEU A 22 -12.98 -19.88 18.52
C LEU A 22 -13.07 -19.41 17.05
N TYR A 23 -14.27 -19.14 16.56
CA TYR A 23 -14.53 -18.93 15.13
C TYR A 23 -14.44 -17.45 14.69
N GLY A 24 -14.68 -16.50 15.59
CA GLY A 24 -14.54 -15.06 15.32
C GLY A 24 -13.10 -14.58 15.12
N ASN A 25 -12.10 -15.36 15.56
CA ASN A 25 -10.67 -14.98 15.55
C ASN A 25 -9.88 -15.49 14.33
N ILE A 26 -10.51 -16.15 13.36
CA ILE A 26 -9.79 -16.79 12.24
C ILE A 26 -9.01 -15.79 11.38
N PRO A 27 -9.58 -14.63 10.97
CA PRO A 27 -8.82 -13.66 10.17
C PRO A 27 -7.62 -13.08 10.92
N LYS A 28 -7.79 -12.85 12.23
CA LYS A 28 -6.70 -12.42 13.14
C LYS A 28 -5.55 -13.43 13.13
N LEU A 29 -5.85 -14.71 13.33
CA LEU A 29 -4.82 -15.74 13.49
C LEU A 29 -3.96 -15.90 12.22
N SER A 30 -4.60 -15.81 11.05
CA SER A 30 -3.92 -15.90 9.77
C SER A 30 -2.89 -14.77 9.60
N TYR A 31 -3.27 -13.51 9.79
CA TYR A 31 -2.35 -12.38 9.66
C TYR A 31 -1.34 -12.28 10.79
N GLU A 32 -1.69 -12.68 12.01
CA GLU A 32 -0.77 -12.70 13.15
C GLU A 32 0.46 -13.59 12.87
N THR A 33 0.26 -14.74 12.21
CA THR A 33 1.35 -15.63 11.84
C THR A 33 2.30 -14.95 10.85
N TRP A 34 1.76 -14.29 9.82
CA TRP A 34 2.57 -13.58 8.83
C TRP A 34 3.27 -12.36 9.40
N PHE A 35 2.61 -11.58 10.25
CA PHE A 35 3.24 -10.44 10.92
C PHE A 35 4.39 -10.86 11.83
N LYS A 36 4.28 -12.03 12.48
CA LYS A 36 5.41 -12.62 13.22
C LYS A 36 6.54 -13.03 12.27
N ILE A 37 6.24 -13.67 11.14
CA ILE A 37 7.25 -14.05 10.13
C ILE A 37 7.98 -12.82 9.58
N PHE A 38 7.27 -11.71 9.36
CA PHE A 38 7.85 -10.47 8.83
C PHE A 38 8.39 -9.52 9.91
N GLY A 39 8.44 -9.95 11.17
CA GLY A 39 8.99 -9.13 12.25
C GLY A 39 8.19 -7.87 12.59
N LEU A 40 6.91 -7.81 12.20
CA LEU A 40 6.00 -6.69 12.50
C LEU A 40 5.35 -6.81 13.88
N LEU A 41 5.34 -8.01 14.47
CA LEU A 41 4.69 -8.27 15.76
C LEU A 41 5.59 -9.10 16.68
N SER A 42 5.97 -8.54 17.84
CA SER A 42 6.88 -9.23 18.77
C SER A 42 6.17 -10.05 19.85
N SER A 43 4.97 -9.65 20.26
CA SER A 43 4.18 -10.40 21.25
C SER A 43 2.96 -11.05 20.61
N GLY A 44 2.51 -12.19 21.15
CA GLY A 44 1.23 -12.74 20.74
C GLY A 44 0.12 -11.85 21.30
N LEU A 45 -0.80 -11.38 20.44
CA LEU A 45 -1.93 -10.52 20.83
C LEU A 45 -2.80 -11.13 21.94
N ASP A 46 -2.73 -12.45 22.11
CA ASP A 46 -3.52 -13.21 23.09
C ASP A 46 -2.86 -13.32 24.48
N HIS A 47 -1.58 -12.99 24.62
CA HIS A 47 -0.86 -13.23 25.89
C HIS A 47 -1.29 -12.27 27.01
N GLU A 48 -1.44 -10.98 26.71
CA GLU A 48 -1.90 -9.99 27.70
C GLU A 48 -3.38 -10.18 28.06
N ARG A 49 -4.21 -10.68 27.13
CA ARG A 49 -5.64 -10.90 27.38
C ARG A 49 -5.93 -12.12 28.26
N ARG A 50 -5.17 -13.21 28.12
CA ARG A 50 -5.52 -14.49 28.77
C ARG A 50 -4.96 -14.66 30.19
N PHE A 51 -3.82 -14.03 30.51
CA PHE A 51 -3.08 -14.40 31.72
C PHE A 51 -3.16 -13.40 32.89
N GLY A 52 -3.84 -12.26 32.71
CA GLY A 52 -3.91 -11.24 33.76
C GLY A 52 -2.52 -10.76 34.23
N PRO A 53 -2.41 -10.00 35.33
CA PRO A 53 -1.13 -9.50 35.85
C PRO A 53 -0.25 -10.59 36.50
N ILE A 54 -0.56 -11.88 36.31
CA ILE A 54 0.16 -12.98 36.94
C ILE A 54 1.54 -13.10 36.29
N LYS A 55 2.59 -13.10 37.13
CA LYS A 55 4.02 -13.08 36.79
C LYS A 55 4.37 -14.09 35.68
N GLN A 56 4.28 -13.66 34.43
CA GLN A 56 4.65 -14.46 33.28
C GLN A 56 6.15 -14.32 33.02
N ASP A 57 6.79 -15.43 32.64
CA ASP A 57 8.20 -15.46 32.29
C ASP A 57 8.45 -14.53 31.09
N ARG A 58 9.24 -13.47 31.29
CA ARG A 58 9.45 -12.39 30.33
C ARG A 58 10.44 -12.74 29.22
N THR A 59 11.10 -13.89 29.32
CA THR A 59 12.14 -14.36 28.40
C THR A 59 11.69 -14.49 26.93
N PRO A 60 10.57 -15.16 26.58
CA PRO A 60 10.15 -15.32 25.18
C PRO A 60 9.76 -14.00 24.50
N VAL A 61 9.23 -13.03 25.25
CA VAL A 61 8.83 -11.72 24.71
C VAL A 61 10.06 -10.91 24.30
N LYS A 62 11.15 -10.98 25.08
CA LYS A 62 12.41 -10.28 24.75
C LYS A 62 13.04 -10.80 23.45
N ILE A 63 13.04 -12.12 23.23
CA ILE A 63 13.64 -12.72 22.03
C ILE A 63 12.89 -12.31 20.77
N LYS A 64 11.56 -12.34 20.81
CA LYS A 64 10.75 -11.92 19.66
C LYS A 64 10.89 -10.43 19.36
N ARG A 65 10.99 -9.58 20.38
CA ARG A 65 11.23 -8.15 20.19
C ARG A 65 12.61 -7.88 19.59
N LEU A 66 13.62 -8.61 20.03
CA LEU A 66 14.95 -8.56 19.44
C LEU A 66 14.91 -8.96 17.95
N TYR A 67 14.12 -9.97 17.58
CA TYR A 67 13.92 -10.35 16.18
C TYR A 67 13.28 -9.24 15.33
N CYS A 68 12.19 -8.61 15.82
CA CYS A 68 11.58 -7.45 15.15
C CYS A 68 12.56 -6.28 14.98
N GLN A 69 13.36 -5.99 16.01
CA GLN A 69 14.40 -4.98 15.97
C GLN A 69 15.49 -5.32 14.94
N LEU A 70 15.92 -6.59 14.87
CA LEU A 70 16.92 -7.06 13.92
C LEU A 70 16.42 -6.97 12.48
N ILE A 71 15.18 -7.36 12.20
CA ILE A 71 14.57 -7.19 10.87
C ILE A 71 14.49 -5.71 10.52
N THR A 72 13.99 -4.88 11.43
CA THR A 72 13.85 -3.43 11.19
C THR A 72 15.22 -2.80 10.90
N ALA A 73 16.25 -3.13 11.68
CA ALA A 73 17.62 -2.69 11.46
C ALA A 73 18.17 -3.16 10.11
N MET A 74 17.90 -4.42 9.73
CA MET A 74 18.29 -4.96 8.43
C MET A 74 17.61 -4.21 7.27
N LEU A 75 16.31 -3.93 7.36
CA LEU A 75 15.59 -3.15 6.34
C LEU A 75 16.16 -1.74 6.19
N TRP A 76 16.46 -1.05 7.30
CA TRP A 76 17.13 0.25 7.27
C TRP A 76 18.52 0.19 6.66
N PHE A 77 19.32 -0.82 7.03
CA PHE A 77 20.64 -1.02 6.44
C PHE A 77 20.55 -1.13 4.92
N PHE A 78 19.60 -1.91 4.41
CA PHE A 78 19.40 -2.05 2.97
C PHE A 78 18.81 -0.81 2.28
N ALA A 79 17.92 -0.08 2.95
CA ALA A 79 17.40 1.18 2.42
C ALA A 79 18.52 2.23 2.29
N VAL A 80 19.35 2.39 3.33
CA VAL A 80 20.52 3.28 3.31
C VAL A 80 21.53 2.82 2.27
N ARG A 81 21.82 1.52 2.20
CA ARG A 81 22.68 0.94 1.17
C ARG A 81 22.16 1.24 -0.23
N GLY A 82 20.88 1.01 -0.49
CA GLY A 82 20.25 1.29 -1.79
C GLY A 82 20.40 2.76 -2.18
N PHE A 83 20.16 3.67 -1.23
CA PHE A 83 20.36 5.10 -1.42
C PHE A 83 21.82 5.45 -1.75
N VAL A 84 22.78 4.96 -0.96
CA VAL A 84 24.21 5.22 -1.17
C VAL A 84 24.70 4.68 -2.53
N LEU A 85 24.23 3.49 -2.93
CA LEU A 85 24.59 2.89 -4.21
C LEU A 85 24.16 3.74 -5.40
N MET A 86 23.10 4.55 -5.28
CA MET A 86 22.69 5.49 -6.32
C MET A 86 23.68 6.64 -6.56
N PHE A 87 24.70 6.82 -5.72
CA PHE A 87 25.70 7.89 -5.87
C PHE A 87 27.14 7.38 -6.07
N ILE A 88 27.35 6.06 -6.02
CA ILE A 88 28.67 5.46 -6.20
C ILE A 88 28.83 5.03 -7.64
N ASP A 89 29.64 5.73 -8.43
CA ASP A 89 29.97 5.31 -9.80
C ASP A 89 31.13 4.29 -9.85
N ASP A 90 31.91 4.19 -8.76
CA ASP A 90 33.02 3.24 -8.68
C ASP A 90 32.50 1.79 -8.62
N LYS A 91 32.76 1.05 -9.70
CA LYS A 91 32.30 -0.34 -9.85
C LYS A 91 32.85 -1.24 -8.74
N GLY A 92 34.12 -1.08 -8.37
CA GLY A 92 34.76 -1.92 -7.35
C GLY A 92 34.12 -1.76 -5.97
N LEU A 93 33.86 -0.51 -5.57
CA LEU A 93 33.20 -0.17 -4.31
C LEU A 93 31.73 -0.61 -4.31
N ALA A 94 31.01 -0.40 -5.40
CA ALA A 94 29.61 -0.85 -5.52
C ALA A 94 29.52 -2.39 -5.43
N ILE A 95 30.42 -3.11 -6.12
CA ILE A 95 30.54 -4.57 -6.03
C ILE A 95 30.92 -5.02 -4.61
N LEU A 96 31.84 -4.34 -3.94
CA LEU A 96 32.21 -4.61 -2.53
C LEU A 96 31.01 -4.45 -1.59
N MET A 97 30.14 -3.49 -1.89
CA MET A 97 28.86 -3.28 -1.20
C MET A 97 27.76 -4.26 -1.66
N GLY A 98 28.09 -5.28 -2.47
CA GLY A 98 27.18 -6.33 -2.94
C GLY A 98 26.24 -5.90 -4.06
N ASP A 99 26.52 -4.78 -4.74
CA ASP A 99 25.67 -4.28 -5.81
C ASP A 99 25.91 -5.03 -7.12
N LEU A 100 25.05 -6.00 -7.39
CA LEU A 100 25.08 -6.79 -8.62
C LEU A 100 24.52 -6.01 -9.81
N SER A 101 23.80 -4.91 -9.58
CA SER A 101 23.26 -4.06 -10.65
C SER A 101 24.33 -3.29 -11.41
N VAL A 102 25.58 -3.27 -10.92
CA VAL A 102 26.75 -2.70 -11.62
C VAL A 102 26.99 -3.39 -12.97
N TYR A 103 26.59 -4.65 -13.10
CA TYR A 103 26.70 -5.41 -14.35
C TYR A 103 25.53 -5.17 -15.31
N TRP A 104 24.51 -4.40 -14.89
CA TRP A 104 23.39 -3.96 -15.74
C TRP A 104 23.70 -2.69 -16.56
N ASN A 105 24.98 -2.31 -16.67
CA ASN A 105 25.45 -1.17 -17.46
C ASN A 105 24.68 0.13 -17.12
N ASP A 106 24.33 0.92 -18.14
CA ASP A 106 23.67 2.23 -18.04
C ASP A 106 22.26 2.16 -17.41
N TYR A 107 21.71 0.96 -17.19
CA TYR A 107 20.38 0.75 -16.63
C TYR A 107 20.33 0.64 -15.12
N ARG A 108 21.48 0.73 -14.45
CA ARG A 108 21.62 0.54 -13.00
C ARG A 108 20.60 1.35 -12.18
N MET A 109 20.40 2.62 -12.51
CA MET A 109 19.47 3.49 -11.78
C MET A 109 18.02 3.04 -11.90
N TYR A 110 17.62 2.48 -13.04
CA TYR A 110 16.26 2.02 -13.28
C TYR A 110 15.85 0.88 -12.35
N TYR A 111 16.82 0.10 -11.85
CA TYR A 111 16.58 -0.94 -10.86
C TYR A 111 16.78 -0.46 -9.42
N LEU A 112 17.82 0.35 -9.17
CA LEU A 112 18.14 0.83 -7.81
C LEU A 112 17.05 1.75 -7.25
N MET A 113 16.51 2.66 -8.05
CA MET A 113 15.55 3.64 -7.58
C MET A 113 14.24 2.99 -7.09
N PRO A 114 13.57 2.10 -7.84
CA PRO A 114 12.40 1.41 -7.32
C PRO A 114 12.71 0.53 -6.12
N THR A 115 13.85 -0.17 -6.16
CA THR A 115 14.28 -1.01 -5.03
C THR A 115 14.45 -0.18 -3.76
N PHE A 116 15.03 1.02 -3.86
CA PHE A 116 15.16 1.96 -2.75
C PHE A 116 13.80 2.38 -2.19
N TYR A 117 12.83 2.77 -3.03
CA TYR A 117 11.50 3.16 -2.55
C TYR A 117 10.78 2.03 -1.80
N TYR A 118 10.89 0.78 -2.28
CA TYR A 118 10.33 -0.39 -1.59
C TYR A 118 11.05 -0.67 -0.27
N ALA A 119 12.38 -0.56 -0.24
CA ALA A 119 13.18 -0.75 0.96
C ALA A 119 12.87 0.30 2.03
N PHE A 120 12.80 1.55 1.61
CA PHE A 120 12.52 2.66 2.50
C PHE A 120 11.09 2.60 3.04
N SER A 121 10.10 2.32 2.18
CA SER A 121 8.71 2.12 2.60
C SER A 121 8.57 0.95 3.59
N SER A 122 9.16 -0.20 3.31
CA SER A 122 9.10 -1.36 4.22
C SER A 122 9.83 -1.11 5.55
N ALA A 123 10.95 -0.40 5.55
CA ALA A 123 11.65 0.02 6.76
C ALA A 123 10.80 0.98 7.62
N LEU A 124 10.12 1.94 6.99
CA LEU A 124 9.21 2.87 7.67
C LEU A 124 7.99 2.15 8.26
N VAL A 125 7.39 1.22 7.52
CA VAL A 125 6.28 0.40 8.00
C VAL A 125 6.71 -0.44 9.21
N ALA A 126 7.82 -1.18 9.10
CA ALA A 126 8.36 -1.98 10.20
C ALA A 126 8.69 -1.13 11.44
N THR A 127 9.27 0.05 11.24
CA THR A 127 9.56 1.02 12.31
C THR A 127 8.28 1.49 12.99
N THR A 128 7.23 1.78 12.21
CA THR A 128 5.94 2.22 12.75
C THR A 128 5.32 1.13 13.63
N PHE A 129 5.29 -0.11 13.16
CA PHE A 129 4.82 -1.25 13.96
C PHE A 129 5.64 -1.43 15.25
N LEU A 130 6.97 -1.29 15.17
CA LEU A 130 7.86 -1.44 16.33
C LEU A 130 7.69 -0.31 17.36
N LEU A 131 7.53 0.93 16.91
CA LEU A 131 7.33 2.10 17.78
C LEU A 131 5.93 2.10 18.42
N LYS A 132 4.93 1.68 17.65
CA LYS A 132 3.51 1.65 18.04
C LYS A 132 3.05 0.27 18.52
N GLU A 133 3.97 -0.64 18.84
CA GLU A 133 3.63 -2.00 19.26
C GLU A 133 2.66 -2.04 20.47
N ARG A 134 2.79 -1.07 21.37
CA ARG A 134 1.93 -0.93 22.56
C ARG A 134 0.57 -0.32 22.25
N ASP A 135 0.48 0.44 21.17
CA ASP A 135 -0.77 1.04 20.71
C ASP A 135 -1.53 -0.06 19.97
N LEU A 136 -2.34 -0.84 20.68
CA LEU A 136 -3.22 -1.87 20.09
C LEU A 136 -4.35 -1.28 19.22
N SER A 137 -4.27 0.00 18.86
CA SER A 137 -5.29 0.73 18.11
C SER A 137 -5.54 0.13 16.74
N TRP A 138 -4.49 -0.35 16.08
CA TRP A 138 -4.58 -1.09 14.82
C TRP A 138 -5.37 -2.39 14.92
N PHE A 139 -5.55 -2.92 16.13
CA PHE A 139 -6.24 -4.18 16.40
C PHE A 139 -7.69 -3.99 16.90
N ILE A 140 -8.12 -2.75 17.14
CA ILE A 140 -9.43 -2.43 17.76
C ILE A 140 -10.62 -3.02 16.99
N PRO A 141 -10.71 -2.92 15.64
CA PRO A 141 -11.85 -3.47 14.90
C PRO A 141 -12.08 -4.96 15.19
N PHE A 142 -11.01 -5.74 15.31
CA PHE A 142 -11.13 -7.17 15.64
C PHE A 142 -11.53 -7.42 17.09
N MET A 143 -11.08 -6.59 18.02
CA MET A 143 -11.41 -6.70 19.43
C MET A 143 -12.88 -6.42 19.71
N THR A 144 -13.42 -5.38 19.07
CA THR A 144 -14.79 -4.91 19.33
C THR A 144 -15.81 -5.78 18.61
N PHE A 145 -15.57 -6.16 17.35
CA PHE A 145 -16.58 -6.86 16.57
C PHE A 145 -16.70 -8.36 16.87
N SER A 146 -15.68 -8.97 17.48
CA SER A 146 -15.78 -10.37 17.95
C SER A 146 -16.86 -10.56 19.04
N GLN A 147 -17.33 -9.49 19.68
CA GLN A 147 -18.38 -9.54 20.70
C GLN A 147 -19.80 -9.40 20.13
N HIS A 148 -19.97 -9.05 18.85
CA HIS A 148 -21.28 -8.77 18.22
C HIS A 148 -21.59 -9.70 17.05
N GLN A 149 -20.96 -10.88 16.96
CA GLN A 149 -21.35 -11.87 15.95
C GLN A 149 -22.71 -12.46 16.29
N SER A 150 -23.67 -12.19 15.41
CA SER A 150 -25.04 -12.68 15.49
C SER A 150 -25.09 -14.20 15.44
N THR A 151 -26.03 -14.76 16.18
CA THR A 151 -26.33 -16.18 16.40
C THR A 151 -26.74 -16.96 15.16
N ASP A 152 -26.62 -16.42 13.94
CA ASP A 152 -27.00 -17.12 12.72
C ASP A 152 -25.80 -17.96 12.20
N PRO A 153 -25.76 -19.27 12.52
CA PRO A 153 -24.56 -20.07 12.37
C PRO A 153 -24.29 -20.50 10.92
N ASN A 154 -25.25 -20.29 10.01
CA ASN A 154 -25.26 -21.02 8.74
C ASN A 154 -24.76 -20.26 7.51
N ASP A 155 -24.85 -18.92 7.40
CA ASP A 155 -24.74 -18.32 6.04
C ASP A 155 -23.60 -17.33 5.76
N LYS A 156 -23.03 -16.65 6.78
CA LYS A 156 -22.06 -15.54 6.51
C LYS A 156 -20.61 -15.82 6.90
N LEU A 157 -20.35 -16.84 7.70
CA LEU A 157 -19.00 -17.11 8.22
C LEU A 157 -18.06 -17.72 7.16
N GLY A 158 -18.59 -18.57 6.27
CA GLY A 158 -17.81 -19.22 5.22
C GLY A 158 -17.19 -18.22 4.24
N PHE A 159 -17.95 -17.21 3.82
CA PHE A 159 -17.53 -16.23 2.84
C PHE A 159 -16.35 -15.36 3.31
N HIS A 160 -16.40 -14.82 4.54
CA HIS A 160 -15.31 -13.99 5.10
C HIS A 160 -14.01 -14.78 5.27
N ARG A 161 -14.13 -16.03 5.71
CA ARG A 161 -12.99 -16.93 5.85
C ARG A 161 -12.36 -17.26 4.51
N TRP A 162 -13.18 -17.60 3.52
CA TRP A 162 -12.73 -17.92 2.17
C TRP A 162 -12.06 -16.73 1.50
N ARG A 163 -12.65 -15.54 1.61
CA ARG A 163 -12.06 -14.29 1.13
C ARG A 163 -10.71 -14.02 1.79
N THR A 164 -10.61 -14.12 3.12
CA THR A 164 -9.34 -13.91 3.85
C THR A 164 -8.26 -14.89 3.41
N LEU A 165 -8.63 -16.16 3.22
CA LEU A 165 -7.72 -17.20 2.73
C LEU A 165 -7.22 -16.88 1.32
N ILE A 166 -8.12 -16.51 0.39
CA ILE A 166 -7.75 -16.12 -0.97
C ILE A 166 -6.79 -14.94 -0.97
N PHE A 167 -7.10 -13.88 -0.22
CA PHE A 167 -6.21 -12.72 -0.14
C PHE A 167 -4.84 -13.10 0.43
N THR A 168 -4.80 -13.96 1.46
CA THR A 168 -3.55 -14.46 2.03
C THR A 168 -2.72 -15.25 1.00
N LEU A 169 -3.37 -16.16 0.27
CA LEU A 169 -2.72 -16.96 -0.79
C LEU A 169 -2.26 -16.08 -1.95
N PHE A 170 -3.06 -15.09 -2.33
CA PHE A 170 -2.72 -14.10 -3.35
C PHE A 170 -1.47 -13.31 -2.96
N ASN A 171 -1.41 -12.79 -1.72
CA ASN A 171 -0.23 -12.09 -1.21
C ASN A 171 1.01 -12.96 -1.17
N LEU A 172 0.87 -14.21 -0.73
CA LEU A 172 1.98 -15.16 -0.72
C LEU A 172 2.47 -15.42 -2.15
N THR A 173 1.55 -15.62 -3.09
CA THR A 173 1.86 -15.87 -4.49
C THR A 173 2.60 -14.68 -5.09
N ILE A 174 2.13 -13.45 -4.88
CA ILE A 174 2.81 -12.24 -5.33
C ILE A 174 4.18 -12.12 -4.66
N THR A 175 4.28 -12.28 -3.34
CA THR A 175 5.55 -12.16 -2.62
C THR A 175 6.59 -13.14 -3.14
N MET A 176 6.20 -14.41 -3.33
CA MET A 176 7.08 -15.45 -3.87
C MET A 176 7.45 -15.19 -5.32
N TRP A 177 6.49 -14.74 -6.14
CA TRP A 177 6.72 -14.45 -7.54
C TRP A 177 7.67 -13.26 -7.73
N VAL A 178 7.48 -12.17 -6.98
CA VAL A 178 8.38 -10.99 -6.98
C VAL A 178 9.77 -11.38 -6.50
N THR A 179 9.86 -12.07 -5.37
CA THR A 179 11.14 -12.51 -4.82
C THR A 179 11.88 -13.41 -5.81
N GLY A 180 11.17 -14.36 -6.42
CA GLY A 180 11.73 -15.30 -7.39
C GLY A 180 12.17 -14.62 -8.68
N SER A 181 11.36 -13.70 -9.23
CA SER A 181 11.68 -12.98 -10.47
C SER A 181 12.88 -12.05 -10.29
N MET A 182 12.91 -11.26 -9.21
CA MET A 182 14.05 -10.39 -8.88
C MET A 182 15.32 -11.19 -8.58
N GLY A 183 15.19 -12.29 -7.83
CA GLY A 183 16.28 -13.21 -7.56
C GLY A 183 16.85 -13.83 -8.83
N TYR A 184 15.98 -14.28 -9.75
CA TYR A 184 16.37 -14.84 -11.04
C TYR A 184 17.07 -13.80 -11.92
N LEU A 185 16.52 -12.59 -12.05
CA LEU A 185 17.14 -11.50 -12.82
C LEU A 185 18.54 -11.14 -12.30
N THR A 186 18.69 -11.09 -10.98
CA THR A 186 19.97 -10.84 -10.31
C THR A 186 20.95 -11.99 -10.55
N TYR A 187 20.46 -13.24 -10.45
CA TYR A 187 21.26 -14.43 -10.68
C TYR A 187 21.75 -14.55 -12.12
N SER A 188 20.84 -14.42 -13.10
CA SER A 188 21.18 -14.58 -14.52
C SER A 188 22.20 -13.55 -14.94
N SER A 189 22.01 -12.29 -14.55
CA SER A 189 22.96 -11.25 -14.87
C SER A 189 24.32 -11.43 -14.20
N ALA A 190 24.36 -11.79 -12.92
CA ALA A 190 25.62 -12.09 -12.25
C ALA A 190 26.34 -13.27 -12.94
N ARG A 191 25.59 -14.30 -13.34
CA ARG A 191 26.14 -15.48 -14.00
C ARG A 191 26.69 -15.20 -15.40
N ASP A 192 26.03 -14.34 -16.15
CA ASP A 192 26.41 -14.01 -17.53
C ASP A 192 27.59 -13.04 -17.61
N ASN A 193 27.77 -12.18 -16.59
CA ASN A 193 28.77 -11.11 -16.60
C ASN A 193 29.99 -11.35 -15.70
N MET A 194 29.98 -12.39 -14.86
CA MET A 194 31.11 -12.73 -13.97
C MET A 194 31.81 -14.02 -14.40
N ASP A 195 33.12 -14.08 -14.17
CA ASP A 195 33.83 -15.35 -14.22
C ASP A 195 33.39 -16.28 -13.07
N ALA A 196 33.61 -17.59 -13.24
CA ALA A 196 33.11 -18.60 -12.31
C ALA A 196 33.67 -18.46 -10.88
N HIS A 197 34.87 -17.91 -10.71
CA HIS A 197 35.45 -17.71 -9.38
C HIS A 197 34.79 -16.52 -8.68
N THR A 198 34.70 -15.37 -9.36
CA THR A 198 34.01 -14.18 -8.85
C THR A 198 32.55 -14.49 -8.52
N PHE A 199 31.84 -15.17 -9.41
CA PHE A 199 30.45 -15.57 -9.17
C PHE A 199 30.26 -16.36 -7.86
N ARG A 200 31.16 -17.32 -7.56
CA ARG A 200 31.10 -18.11 -6.32
C ARG A 200 31.27 -17.25 -5.07
N LEU A 201 32.12 -16.21 -5.13
CA LEU A 201 32.28 -15.25 -4.04
C LEU A 201 31.03 -14.39 -3.82
N PHE A 202 30.22 -14.16 -4.86
CA PHE A 202 28.99 -13.36 -4.80
C PHE A 202 27.72 -14.15 -4.42
N MET A 203 27.76 -15.48 -4.43
CA MET A 203 26.59 -16.30 -4.06
C MET A 203 25.98 -15.96 -2.68
N PRO A 204 26.77 -15.67 -1.62
CA PRO A 204 26.20 -15.23 -0.34
C PRO A 204 25.41 -13.92 -0.45
N TRP A 205 25.89 -12.95 -1.24
CA TRP A 205 25.19 -11.69 -1.47
C TRP A 205 23.87 -11.87 -2.22
N LEU A 206 23.84 -12.80 -3.17
CA LEU A 206 22.60 -13.15 -3.87
C LEU A 206 21.55 -13.73 -2.92
N VAL A 207 21.95 -14.63 -2.02
CA VAL A 207 21.04 -15.20 -1.01
C VAL A 207 20.50 -14.10 -0.09
N VAL A 208 21.37 -13.19 0.36
CA VAL A 208 20.99 -12.05 1.20
C VAL A 208 20.01 -11.12 0.47
N GLN A 209 20.26 -10.80 -0.80
CA GLN A 209 19.36 -10.01 -1.65
C GLN A 209 17.98 -10.66 -1.79
N VAL A 210 17.92 -11.97 -2.06
CA VAL A 210 16.65 -12.72 -2.20
C VAL A 210 15.86 -12.70 -0.88
N ILE A 211 16.51 -12.96 0.24
CA ILE A 211 15.88 -12.87 1.57
C ILE A 211 15.35 -11.45 1.81
N TRP A 212 16.12 -10.44 1.45
CA TRP A 212 15.70 -9.06 1.59
C TRP A 212 14.48 -8.71 0.72
N TYR A 213 14.45 -9.10 -0.56
CA TYR A 213 13.27 -8.94 -1.42
C TYR A 213 12.02 -9.61 -0.84
N PHE A 214 12.18 -10.78 -0.23
CA PHE A 214 11.11 -11.48 0.46
C PHE A 214 10.54 -10.65 1.62
N PHE A 215 11.40 -10.11 2.49
CA PHE A 215 10.95 -9.27 3.62
C PHE A 215 10.30 -7.97 3.16
N MET A 216 10.92 -7.24 2.21
CA MET A 216 10.37 -5.97 1.73
C MET A 216 8.98 -6.15 1.11
N THR A 217 8.86 -7.11 0.18
CA THR A 217 7.60 -7.34 -0.53
C THR A 217 6.54 -7.86 0.42
N GLY A 218 6.91 -8.82 1.29
CA GLY A 218 5.99 -9.40 2.25
C GLY A 218 5.46 -8.39 3.26
N ILE A 219 6.31 -7.53 3.82
CA ILE A 219 5.88 -6.47 4.75
C ILE A 219 4.83 -5.56 4.10
N ILE A 220 5.09 -5.09 2.88
CA ILE A 220 4.16 -4.19 2.18
C ILE A 220 2.85 -4.89 1.83
N MET A 221 2.91 -6.11 1.27
CA MET A 221 1.73 -6.84 0.80
C MET A 221 0.82 -7.27 1.96
N PHE A 222 1.40 -7.83 3.02
CA PHE A 222 0.62 -8.25 4.19
C PHE A 222 0.08 -7.06 4.99
N THR A 223 0.82 -5.96 5.08
CA THR A 223 0.31 -4.72 5.72
C THR A 223 -0.86 -4.14 4.93
N THR A 224 -0.73 -4.01 3.61
CA THR A 224 -1.79 -3.52 2.71
C THR A 224 -3.05 -4.37 2.82
N SER A 225 -2.89 -5.69 2.82
CA SER A 225 -4.03 -6.60 2.89
C SER A 225 -4.68 -6.64 4.27
N TYR A 226 -3.89 -6.48 5.32
CA TYR A 226 -4.42 -6.34 6.66
C TYR A 226 -5.20 -5.03 6.83
N PHE A 227 -4.71 -3.93 6.28
CA PHE A 227 -5.46 -2.66 6.22
C PHE A 227 -6.78 -2.82 5.47
N ASN A 228 -6.76 -3.44 4.28
CA ASN A 228 -7.99 -3.74 3.54
C ASN A 228 -8.97 -4.56 4.38
N LEU A 229 -8.51 -5.57 5.11
CA LEU A 229 -9.36 -6.34 6.02
C LEU A 229 -9.97 -5.48 7.13
N VAL A 230 -9.17 -4.60 7.74
CA VAL A 230 -9.63 -3.62 8.74
C VAL A 230 -10.75 -2.75 8.15
N CYS A 231 -10.52 -2.18 6.97
CA CYS A 231 -11.52 -1.36 6.28
C CYS A 231 -12.80 -2.13 6.00
N LEU A 232 -12.71 -3.35 5.47
CA LEU A 232 -13.89 -4.17 5.18
C LEU A 232 -14.73 -4.48 6.42
N MET A 233 -14.10 -4.69 7.57
CA MET A 233 -14.83 -4.92 8.81
C MET A 233 -15.56 -3.67 9.27
N VAL A 234 -14.89 -2.51 9.25
CA VAL A 234 -15.48 -1.22 9.64
C VAL A 234 -16.60 -0.83 8.66
N GLN A 235 -16.34 -0.91 7.36
CA GLN A 235 -17.30 -0.68 6.28
C GLN A 235 -18.57 -1.49 6.49
N LYS A 236 -18.43 -2.81 6.67
CA LYS A 236 -19.58 -3.69 6.88
C LYS A 236 -20.41 -3.26 8.09
N LYS A 237 -19.78 -2.81 9.16
CA LYS A 237 -20.48 -2.37 10.38
C LYS A 237 -21.21 -1.05 10.20
N PHE A 238 -20.63 -0.10 9.46
CA PHE A 238 -21.37 1.08 9.05
C PHE A 238 -22.57 0.72 8.16
N SER A 239 -22.38 -0.20 7.22
CA SER A 239 -23.46 -0.68 6.34
C SER A 239 -24.59 -1.37 7.11
N ASP A 240 -24.27 -2.20 8.11
CA ASP A 240 -25.26 -2.82 9.00
C ASP A 240 -26.11 -1.73 9.71
N VAL A 241 -25.47 -0.71 10.30
CA VAL A 241 -26.16 0.42 10.96
C VAL A 241 -26.98 1.25 9.98
N ALA A 242 -26.46 1.52 8.78
CA ALA A 242 -27.17 2.26 7.74
C ALA A 242 -28.43 1.54 7.28
N SER A 243 -28.36 0.22 7.11
CA SER A 243 -29.51 -0.61 6.74
C SER A 243 -30.56 -0.67 7.86
N GLU A 244 -30.16 -0.75 9.13
CA GLU A 244 -31.10 -0.66 10.26
C GLU A 244 -31.80 0.72 10.32
N ILE A 245 -31.10 1.81 10.00
CA ILE A 245 -31.71 3.15 9.92
C ILE A 245 -32.69 3.25 8.75
N GLU A 246 -32.34 2.70 7.59
CA GLU A 246 -33.20 2.66 6.40
C GLU A 246 -34.48 1.86 6.66
N THR A 247 -34.36 0.66 7.22
CA THR A 247 -35.52 -0.16 7.62
C THR A 247 -36.40 0.51 8.68
N LEU A 248 -35.81 1.24 9.63
CA LEU A 248 -36.57 2.05 10.61
C LEU A 248 -37.32 3.21 9.93
N ALA A 249 -36.72 3.80 8.89
CA ALA A 249 -37.32 4.87 8.09
C ALA A 249 -38.50 4.37 7.24
N GLU A 250 -38.39 3.19 6.64
CA GLU A 250 -39.42 2.58 5.81
C GLU A 250 -40.52 1.88 6.60
N GLY A 251 -40.24 1.43 7.83
CA GLY A 251 -41.18 0.70 8.66
C GLY A 251 -42.37 1.55 9.14
N ASP A 252 -43.50 0.88 9.43
CA ASP A 252 -44.70 1.53 9.98
C ASP A 252 -44.38 2.35 11.25
N PRO A 253 -45.10 3.45 11.51
CA PRO A 253 -44.83 4.37 12.62
C PRO A 253 -44.84 3.72 14.02
N GLY A 254 -45.43 2.52 14.15
CA GLY A 254 -45.49 1.78 15.40
C GLY A 254 -46.22 2.55 16.52
N PRO A 255 -46.18 2.05 17.76
CA PRO A 255 -46.63 2.80 18.92
C PRO A 255 -45.75 4.07 19.09
N PRO A 256 -46.34 5.20 19.52
CA PRO A 256 -45.57 6.41 19.78
C PRO A 256 -44.45 6.14 20.80
N GLY A 257 -43.22 6.47 20.43
CA GLY A 257 -42.02 6.31 21.27
C GLY A 257 -41.12 5.13 20.93
N SER A 258 -41.62 4.04 20.31
CA SER A 258 -40.77 2.86 20.03
C SER A 258 -39.62 3.18 19.06
N LYS A 259 -39.91 3.97 18.01
CA LYS A 259 -38.88 4.43 17.07
C LYS A 259 -37.81 5.32 17.72
N ASN A 260 -38.10 5.96 18.85
CA ASN A 260 -37.14 6.84 19.53
C ASN A 260 -35.99 6.03 20.15
N ASP A 261 -36.35 4.97 20.86
CA ASP A 261 -35.38 4.11 21.54
C ASP A 261 -34.47 3.43 20.51
N ASP A 262 -35.06 2.95 19.41
CA ASP A 262 -34.32 2.34 18.30
C ASP A 262 -33.39 3.33 17.61
N LEU A 263 -33.86 4.53 17.30
CA LEU A 263 -33.04 5.58 16.68
C LEU A 263 -31.89 6.02 17.60
N THR A 264 -32.18 6.20 18.89
CA THR A 264 -31.18 6.57 19.90
C THR A 264 -30.10 5.49 20.02
N ARG A 265 -30.51 4.22 20.02
CA ARG A 265 -29.60 3.07 19.99
C ARG A 265 -28.72 3.07 18.73
N LEU A 266 -29.30 3.33 17.56
CA LEU A 266 -28.58 3.40 16.28
C LEU A 266 -27.60 4.59 16.21
N TYR A 267 -27.98 5.73 16.79
CA TYR A 267 -27.11 6.89 16.93
C TYR A 267 -25.85 6.56 17.76
N PHE A 268 -26.03 5.95 18.93
CA PHE A 268 -24.89 5.53 19.75
C PHE A 268 -24.01 4.48 19.04
N ALA A 269 -24.63 3.53 18.33
CA ALA A 269 -23.90 2.54 17.55
C ALA A 269 -23.05 3.19 16.43
N HIS A 270 -23.60 4.16 15.69
CA HIS A 270 -22.85 4.91 14.68
C HIS A 270 -21.71 5.74 15.29
N ASN A 271 -21.97 6.42 16.41
CA ASN A 271 -20.96 7.19 17.13
C ASN A 271 -19.79 6.30 17.58
N ASP A 272 -20.09 5.13 18.15
CA ASP A 272 -19.07 4.17 18.56
C ASP A 272 -18.22 3.70 17.37
N LEU A 273 -18.82 3.48 16.20
CA LEU A 273 -18.08 3.14 14.98
C LEU A 273 -17.19 4.28 14.48
N CYS A 274 -17.64 5.53 14.60
CA CYS A 274 -16.80 6.70 14.30
C CYS A 274 -15.57 6.72 15.20
N GLU A 275 -15.76 6.56 16.51
CA GLU A 275 -14.65 6.56 17.47
C GLU A 275 -13.67 5.39 17.22
N ILE A 276 -14.18 4.20 16.91
CA ILE A 276 -13.34 3.06 16.51
C ILE A 276 -12.53 3.38 15.25
N THR A 277 -13.14 4.07 14.29
CA THR A 277 -12.48 4.47 13.04
C THR A 277 -11.39 5.50 13.31
N ASP A 278 -11.66 6.50 14.15
CA ASP A 278 -10.67 7.52 14.55
C ASP A 278 -9.50 6.90 15.32
N GLU A 279 -9.79 6.01 16.26
CA GLU A 279 -8.76 5.28 17.01
C GLU A 279 -7.91 4.41 16.07
N SER A 280 -8.54 3.68 15.14
CA SER A 280 -7.83 2.90 14.11
C SER A 280 -6.97 3.80 13.21
N ASN A 281 -7.52 4.93 12.77
CA ASN A 281 -6.84 5.89 11.91
C ASN A 281 -5.59 6.47 12.56
N SER A 282 -5.60 6.67 13.88
CA SER A 282 -4.42 7.17 14.62
C SER A 282 -3.13 6.37 14.37
N PHE A 283 -3.26 5.08 14.05
CA PHE A 283 -2.14 4.23 13.63
C PHE A 283 -1.95 4.23 12.11
N TRP A 284 -3.04 3.99 11.37
CA TRP A 284 -2.96 3.75 9.94
C TRP A 284 -2.55 4.97 9.12
N GLN A 285 -2.84 6.19 9.59
CA GLN A 285 -2.49 7.41 8.87
C GLN A 285 -0.99 7.54 8.57
N TYR A 286 -0.12 7.06 9.46
CA TYR A 286 1.33 7.08 9.27
C TYR A 286 1.76 6.08 8.19
N ILE A 287 1.22 4.86 8.25
CA ILE A 287 1.51 3.81 7.27
C ILE A 287 1.00 4.21 5.89
N LEU A 288 -0.21 4.75 5.81
CA LEU A 288 -0.79 5.25 4.56
C LEU A 288 0.08 6.35 3.95
N PHE A 289 0.54 7.29 4.77
CA PHE A 289 1.46 8.34 4.31
C PHE A 289 2.78 7.77 3.79
N TYR A 290 3.41 6.84 4.52
CA TYR A 290 4.67 6.27 4.06
C TYR A 290 4.52 5.45 2.79
N ILE A 291 3.47 4.63 2.67
CA ILE A 291 3.27 3.80 1.48
C ILE A 291 2.90 4.68 0.28
N ILE A 292 1.83 5.48 0.39
CA ILE A 292 1.34 6.32 -0.72
C ILE A 292 2.39 7.37 -1.10
N GLY A 293 2.99 8.03 -0.11
CA GLY A 293 4.01 9.06 -0.31
C GLY A 293 5.28 8.56 -1.00
N ASN A 294 5.70 7.30 -0.77
CA ASN A 294 6.84 6.70 -1.48
C ASN A 294 6.46 6.12 -2.85
N PHE A 295 5.24 5.61 -2.98
CA PHE A 295 4.80 4.95 -4.20
C PHE A 295 4.38 5.91 -5.31
N ILE A 296 3.94 7.14 -4.98
CA ILE A 296 3.69 8.16 -6.00
C ILE A 296 4.99 8.54 -6.76
N PRO A 297 6.10 8.95 -6.11
CA PRO A 297 7.37 9.22 -6.79
C PRO A 297 7.90 8.01 -7.56
N ASN A 298 7.81 6.81 -6.96
CA ASN A 298 8.21 5.58 -7.64
C ASN A 298 7.39 5.33 -8.91
N PHE A 299 6.07 5.51 -8.84
CA PHE A 299 5.18 5.38 -9.99
C PHE A 299 5.58 6.36 -11.10
N CYS A 300 5.79 7.63 -10.76
CA CYS A 300 6.23 8.65 -11.72
C CYS A 300 7.58 8.33 -12.36
N TYR A 301 8.53 7.81 -11.57
CA TYR A 301 9.86 7.42 -12.03
C TYR A 301 9.81 6.22 -12.98
N VAL A 302 9.05 5.18 -12.64
CA VAL A 302 8.90 3.99 -13.49
C VAL A 302 8.14 4.32 -14.77
N MET A 303 7.12 5.19 -14.70
CA MET A 303 6.46 5.71 -15.89
C MET A 303 7.42 6.46 -16.79
N TYR A 304 8.24 7.36 -16.24
CA TYR A 304 9.26 8.05 -17.02
C TYR A 304 10.22 7.06 -17.70
N THR A 305 10.69 6.06 -16.95
CA THR A 305 11.55 4.98 -17.45
C THR A 305 10.90 4.23 -18.62
N LEU A 306 9.61 3.92 -18.52
CA LEU A 306 8.87 3.21 -19.57
C LEU A 306 8.76 4.00 -20.90
N PHE A 307 8.78 5.33 -20.85
CA PHE A 307 8.63 6.19 -22.02
C PHE A 307 9.92 6.71 -22.62
N PHE A 308 10.94 6.93 -21.78
CA PHE A 308 12.19 7.59 -22.16
C PHE A 308 13.42 6.71 -21.98
N GLY A 309 13.31 5.60 -21.23
CA GLY A 309 14.42 4.67 -21.05
C GLY A 309 14.65 3.84 -22.32
N ASP A 310 15.92 3.61 -22.64
CA ASP A 310 16.31 2.60 -23.62
C ASP A 310 16.12 1.21 -23.00
N LEU A 311 14.90 0.67 -23.05
CA LEU A 311 14.58 -0.57 -22.33
C LEU A 311 15.01 -1.80 -23.13
N ASP A 312 15.86 -2.63 -22.53
CA ASP A 312 15.94 -4.02 -22.94
C ASP A 312 14.70 -4.81 -22.45
N THR A 313 14.50 -6.02 -23.00
CA THR A 313 13.33 -6.84 -22.66
C THR A 313 13.23 -7.12 -21.15
N PRO A 314 14.31 -7.50 -20.43
CA PRO A 314 14.25 -7.69 -18.98
C PRO A 314 13.85 -6.43 -18.20
N LEU A 315 14.42 -5.27 -18.53
CA LEU A 315 14.11 -4.02 -17.85
C LEU A 315 12.68 -3.56 -18.13
N ALA A 316 12.19 -3.77 -19.36
CA ALA A 316 10.80 -3.47 -19.72
C ALA A 316 9.83 -4.32 -18.88
N ILE A 317 10.08 -5.64 -18.77
CA ILE A 317 9.25 -6.55 -17.95
C ILE A 317 9.29 -6.12 -16.48
N PHE A 318 10.48 -5.84 -15.94
CA PHE A 318 10.66 -5.34 -14.59
C PHE A 318 9.87 -4.04 -14.35
N SER A 319 10.00 -3.07 -15.25
CA SER A 319 9.38 -1.75 -15.12
C SER A 319 7.84 -1.84 -15.19
N TRP A 320 7.29 -2.60 -16.15
CA TRP A 320 5.85 -2.84 -16.23
C TRP A 320 5.32 -3.55 -15.00
N PHE A 321 6.07 -4.51 -14.48
CA PHE A 321 5.68 -5.21 -13.28
C PHE A 321 5.66 -4.28 -12.05
N ILE A 322 6.74 -3.53 -11.80
CA ILE A 322 6.79 -2.57 -10.69
C ILE A 322 5.68 -1.53 -10.82
N LEU A 323 5.40 -1.06 -12.03
CA LEU A 323 4.30 -0.13 -12.28
C LEU A 323 2.95 -0.73 -11.85
N GLY A 324 2.64 -1.93 -12.36
CA GLY A 324 1.39 -2.62 -12.06
C GLY A 324 1.24 -2.94 -10.58
N HIS A 325 2.31 -3.38 -9.93
CA HIS A 325 2.34 -3.67 -8.50
C HIS A 325 2.13 -2.42 -7.64
N THR A 326 2.81 -1.32 -7.98
CA THR A 326 2.67 -0.03 -7.29
C THR A 326 1.26 0.54 -7.45
N PHE A 327 0.69 0.45 -8.66
CA PHE A 327 -0.70 0.83 -8.94
C PHE A 327 -1.68 -0.01 -8.12
N LEU A 328 -1.51 -1.34 -8.09
CA LEU A 328 -2.37 -2.25 -7.35
C LEU A 328 -2.40 -1.91 -5.85
N ILE A 329 -1.24 -1.67 -5.23
CA ILE A 329 -1.17 -1.33 -3.82
C ILE A 329 -1.87 0.00 -3.53
N MET A 330 -1.58 1.04 -4.32
CA MET A 330 -2.24 2.34 -4.16
C MET A 330 -3.76 2.23 -4.37
N ALA A 331 -4.22 1.46 -5.36
CA ALA A 331 -5.63 1.24 -5.62
C ALA A 331 -6.32 0.52 -4.46
N VAL A 332 -5.75 -0.58 -3.95
CA VAL A 332 -6.32 -1.32 -2.82
C VAL A 332 -6.41 -0.43 -1.58
N LEU A 333 -5.33 0.26 -1.19
CA LEU A 333 -5.35 1.13 -0.02
C LEU A 333 -6.40 2.24 -0.17
N SER A 334 -6.46 2.88 -1.34
CA SER A 334 -7.33 4.02 -1.53
C SER A 334 -8.81 3.63 -1.60
N VAL A 335 -9.15 2.59 -2.38
CA VAL A 335 -10.52 2.09 -2.50
C VAL A 335 -11.04 1.58 -1.15
N SER A 336 -10.25 0.77 -0.43
CA SER A 336 -10.66 0.28 0.90
C SER A 336 -10.95 1.41 1.88
N ALA A 337 -10.14 2.47 1.91
CA ALA A 337 -10.38 3.61 2.77
C ALA A 337 -11.59 4.45 2.35
N ALA A 338 -11.77 4.65 1.04
CA ALA A 338 -12.90 5.39 0.49
C ALA A 338 -14.24 4.68 0.70
N ASP A 339 -14.26 3.35 0.62
CA ASP A 339 -15.44 2.52 0.90
C ASP A 339 -15.93 2.71 2.35
N VAL A 340 -15.02 2.72 3.32
CA VAL A 340 -15.34 3.03 4.73
C VAL A 340 -15.94 4.42 4.85
N SER A 341 -15.34 5.41 4.19
CA SER A 341 -15.85 6.78 4.22
C SER A 341 -17.24 6.87 3.59
N SER A 342 -17.47 6.21 2.46
CA SER A 342 -18.77 6.19 1.78
C SER A 342 -19.86 5.59 2.66
N GLU A 343 -19.61 4.44 3.27
CA GLU A 343 -20.59 3.78 4.16
C GLU A 343 -20.85 4.56 5.45
N ALA A 344 -19.83 5.24 6.00
CA ALA A 344 -20.01 6.07 7.20
C ALA A 344 -21.03 7.21 6.98
N HIS A 345 -21.18 7.68 5.73
CA HIS A 345 -22.11 8.75 5.35
C HIS A 345 -23.41 8.25 4.70
N ALA A 346 -23.54 6.94 4.44
CA ALA A 346 -24.73 6.34 3.82
C ALA A 346 -26.04 6.63 4.58
N PRO A 347 -26.09 6.68 5.94
CA PRO A 347 -27.33 6.99 6.66
C PRO A 347 -27.94 8.36 6.39
N TYR A 348 -27.19 9.30 5.79
CA TYR A 348 -27.60 10.69 5.62
C TYR A 348 -28.99 10.83 4.99
N THR A 349 -29.24 10.13 3.88
CA THR A 349 -30.51 10.24 3.14
C THR A 349 -31.68 9.73 3.96
N SER A 350 -31.53 8.59 4.64
CA SER A 350 -32.59 7.99 5.48
C SER A 350 -32.88 8.83 6.72
N LEU A 351 -31.84 9.35 7.38
CA LEU A 351 -31.98 10.28 8.50
C LEU A 351 -32.66 11.59 8.08
N HIS A 352 -32.33 12.12 6.91
CA HIS A 352 -32.98 13.31 6.38
C HIS A 352 -34.47 13.07 6.14
N THR A 353 -34.85 11.94 5.55
CA THR A 353 -36.26 11.56 5.36
C THR A 353 -36.99 11.42 6.70
N LEU A 354 -36.36 10.78 7.69
CA LEU A 354 -36.92 10.67 9.05
C LEU A 354 -37.12 12.04 9.71
N SER A 355 -36.21 13.00 9.49
CA SER A 355 -36.31 14.35 10.06
C SER A 355 -37.46 15.18 9.49
N LEU A 356 -38.00 14.81 8.32
CA LEU A 356 -39.17 15.47 7.73
C LEU A 356 -40.49 14.99 8.34
N LEU A 357 -40.47 13.88 9.08
CA LEU A 357 -41.63 13.42 9.85
C LEU A 357 -41.79 14.31 11.09
N GLN A 358 -43.04 14.59 11.49
CA GLN A 358 -43.32 15.32 12.73
C GLN A 358 -42.93 14.45 13.92
N LEU A 359 -41.67 14.57 14.36
CA LEU A 359 -41.11 13.87 15.50
C LEU A 359 -41.32 14.69 16.78
N PRO A 360 -41.41 14.04 17.96
CA PRO A 360 -41.31 14.73 19.24
C PRO A 360 -40.02 15.55 19.34
N ILE A 361 -40.08 16.69 20.03
CA ILE A 361 -38.99 17.69 20.14
C ILE A 361 -37.66 17.05 20.59
N ASP A 362 -37.71 16.12 21.54
CA ASP A 362 -36.48 15.46 22.05
C ASP A 362 -35.78 14.62 20.96
N ILE A 363 -36.54 13.99 20.07
CA ILE A 363 -36.00 13.21 18.95
C ILE A 363 -35.43 14.14 17.88
N GLU A 364 -36.12 15.26 17.63
CA GLU A 364 -35.68 16.26 16.66
C GLU A 364 -34.28 16.79 16.99
N VAL A 365 -33.98 17.04 18.26
CA VAL A 365 -32.65 17.47 18.71
C VAL A 365 -31.59 16.38 18.48
N ASN A 366 -31.89 15.12 18.83
CA ASN A 366 -30.98 14.00 18.62
C ASN A 366 -30.73 13.74 17.12
N MET A 367 -31.79 13.79 16.31
CA MET A 367 -31.72 13.64 14.86
C MET A 367 -30.92 14.76 14.21
N SER A 368 -31.15 16.00 14.62
CA SER A 368 -30.40 17.18 14.14
C SER A 368 -28.92 17.06 14.48
N THR A 369 -28.60 16.59 15.69
CA THR A 369 -27.21 16.33 16.12
C THR A 369 -26.57 15.20 15.28
N PHE A 370 -27.33 14.13 15.02
CA PHE A 370 -26.86 13.02 14.18
C PHE A 370 -26.60 13.49 12.74
N LEU A 371 -27.56 14.20 12.14
CA LEU A 371 -27.41 14.77 10.80
C LEU A 371 -26.23 15.74 10.71
N HIS A 372 -26.02 16.59 11.72
CA HIS A 372 -24.87 17.48 11.74
C HIS A 372 -23.54 16.71 11.79
N ARG A 373 -23.48 15.59 12.52
CA ARG A 373 -22.28 14.74 12.57
C ARG A 373 -22.03 14.04 11.24
N VAL A 374 -23.05 13.45 10.63
CA VAL A 374 -22.94 12.76 9.34
C VAL A 374 -22.63 13.75 8.21
N ARG A 375 -23.11 15.00 8.29
CA ARG A 375 -22.78 16.07 7.34
C ARG A 375 -21.43 16.75 7.62
N GLY A 376 -20.85 16.52 8.80
CA GLY A 376 -19.70 17.22 9.33
C GLY A 376 -18.37 16.87 8.64
N PRO A 377 -17.25 16.94 9.37
CA PRO A 377 -15.96 16.50 8.86
C PRO A 377 -16.04 15.05 8.37
N THR A 378 -15.39 14.78 7.24
CA THR A 378 -15.44 13.46 6.61
C THR A 378 -14.90 12.39 7.56
N ILE A 379 -15.75 11.44 7.92
CA ILE A 379 -15.38 10.24 8.67
C ILE A 379 -14.62 9.29 7.72
N GLY A 380 -13.44 8.82 8.14
CA GLY A 380 -12.65 7.88 7.35
C GLY A 380 -11.17 7.86 7.73
N TYR A 381 -10.36 7.20 6.90
CA TYR A 381 -8.91 7.15 7.08
C TYR A 381 -8.24 8.36 6.44
N SER A 382 -7.37 9.03 7.18
CA SER A 382 -6.62 10.21 6.73
C SER A 382 -5.16 9.87 6.42
N ILE A 383 -4.52 10.73 5.63
CA ILE A 383 -3.07 10.69 5.40
C ILE A 383 -2.45 11.83 6.21
N LEU A 384 -1.94 11.53 7.41
CA LEU A 384 -1.40 12.52 8.37
C LEU A 384 -2.29 13.75 8.56
N ASP A 385 -3.62 13.54 8.61
CA ASP A 385 -4.62 14.61 8.70
C ASP A 385 -4.55 15.68 7.59
N LEU A 386 -3.83 15.43 6.49
CA LEU A 386 -3.80 16.32 5.32
C LEU A 386 -5.14 16.29 4.59
N PHE A 387 -5.68 15.09 4.37
CA PHE A 387 -7.00 14.85 3.80
C PHE A 387 -7.48 13.43 4.13
N VAL A 388 -8.79 13.25 4.10
CA VAL A 388 -9.45 11.94 4.24
C VAL A 388 -9.58 11.28 2.88
N ILE A 389 -9.25 9.99 2.80
CA ILE A 389 -9.33 9.23 1.56
C ILE A 389 -10.81 8.95 1.25
N THR A 390 -11.33 9.63 0.23
CA THR A 390 -12.69 9.49 -0.29
C THR A 390 -12.68 9.11 -1.77
N ASN A 391 -13.85 8.72 -2.30
CA ASN A 391 -14.02 8.47 -3.74
C ASN A 391 -13.61 9.68 -4.60
N SER A 392 -13.84 10.91 -4.11
CA SER A 392 -13.39 12.14 -4.78
C SER A 392 -11.86 12.26 -4.78
N SER A 393 -11.20 11.96 -3.66
CA SER A 393 -9.73 11.98 -3.58
C SER A 393 -9.07 10.96 -4.52
N ILE A 394 -9.68 9.78 -4.70
CA ILE A 394 -9.24 8.76 -5.66
C ILE A 394 -9.35 9.31 -7.07
N SER A 395 -10.51 9.87 -7.43
CA SER A 395 -10.75 10.45 -8.75
C SER A 395 -9.73 11.55 -9.07
N ASN A 396 -9.44 12.44 -8.11
CA ASN A 396 -8.44 13.48 -8.25
C ASN A 396 -7.03 12.90 -8.46
N THR A 397 -6.68 11.84 -7.72
CA THR A 397 -5.38 11.16 -7.85
C THR A 397 -5.23 10.49 -9.22
N VAL A 398 -6.27 9.79 -9.70
CA VAL A 398 -6.29 9.19 -11.04
C VAL A 398 -6.17 10.26 -12.12
N ALA A 399 -6.89 11.38 -11.99
CA ALA A 399 -6.81 12.50 -12.91
C ALA A 399 -5.40 13.13 -12.95
N ALA A 400 -4.75 13.27 -11.79
CA ALA A 400 -3.37 13.75 -11.70
C ALA A 400 -2.38 12.78 -12.34
N ILE A 401 -2.52 11.47 -12.10
CA ILE A 401 -1.71 10.44 -12.74
C ILE A 401 -1.91 10.44 -14.26
N ALA A 402 -3.14 10.53 -14.73
CA ALA A 402 -3.46 10.59 -16.16
C ALA A 402 -2.89 11.86 -16.81
N SER A 403 -2.97 12.99 -16.12
CA SER A 403 -2.39 14.26 -16.58
C SER A 403 -0.87 14.17 -16.67
N TYR A 404 -0.20 13.61 -15.65
CA TYR A 404 1.24 13.35 -15.68
C TYR A 404 1.62 12.40 -16.83
N PHE A 405 0.86 11.33 -17.03
CA PHE A 405 1.04 10.41 -18.15
C PHE A 405 0.97 11.11 -19.50
N LEU A 406 -0.05 11.93 -19.73
CA LEU A 406 -0.22 12.67 -20.97
C LEU A 406 0.94 13.65 -21.20
N ILE A 407 1.39 14.35 -20.15
CA ILE A 407 2.55 15.24 -20.21
C ILE A 407 3.82 14.47 -20.61
N VAL A 408 4.10 13.35 -19.95
CA VAL A 408 5.26 12.48 -20.25
C VAL A 408 5.18 11.95 -21.69
N ALA A 409 4.01 11.50 -22.13
CA ALA A 409 3.80 10.99 -23.48
C ALA A 409 3.98 12.08 -24.56
N ASP A 410 3.53 13.29 -24.30
CA ASP A 410 3.70 14.42 -25.21
C ASP A 410 5.18 14.85 -25.34
N PHE A 411 5.90 14.92 -24.21
CA PHE A 411 7.34 15.17 -24.21
C PHE A 411 8.13 14.08 -24.93
N SER A 412 7.74 12.81 -24.79
CA SER A 412 8.34 11.68 -25.50
C SER A 412 8.21 11.85 -27.01
N ARG A 413 7.01 12.15 -27.51
CA ARG A 413 6.76 12.43 -28.93
C ARG A 413 7.57 13.63 -29.44
N SER A 414 7.60 14.72 -28.67
CA SER A 414 8.37 15.92 -29.01
C SER A 414 9.88 15.63 -29.15
N THR A 415 10.44 14.87 -28.20
CA THR A 415 11.87 14.50 -28.19
C THR A 415 12.23 13.60 -29.38
N VAL A 416 11.40 12.60 -29.69
CA VAL A 416 11.60 11.72 -30.85
C VAL A 416 11.55 12.52 -32.16
N ASN A 417 10.58 13.42 -32.31
CA ASN A 417 10.46 14.28 -33.49
C ASN A 417 11.68 15.18 -33.67
N GLN A 418 12.19 15.79 -32.58
CA GLN A 418 13.42 16.58 -32.62
C GLN A 418 14.63 15.73 -33.03
N GLY A 419 14.76 14.51 -32.50
CA GLY A 419 15.81 13.58 -32.90
C GLY A 419 15.76 13.20 -34.38
N LEU A 420 14.56 13.00 -34.94
CA LEU A 420 14.38 12.73 -36.37
C LEU A 420 14.74 13.94 -37.23
N ILE A 421 14.35 15.16 -36.83
CA ILE A 421 14.70 16.40 -37.51
C ILE A 421 16.23 16.60 -37.49
N GLN A 422 16.88 16.40 -36.35
CA GLN A 422 18.34 16.50 -36.23
C GLN A 422 19.06 15.46 -37.10
N LYS A 423 18.57 14.20 -37.15
CA LYS A 423 19.11 13.16 -38.04
C LYS A 423 18.91 13.49 -39.52
N ALA A 424 17.77 14.08 -39.88
CA ALA A 424 17.52 14.53 -41.25
C ALA A 424 18.44 15.70 -41.64
N GLN A 425 18.63 16.67 -40.73
CA GLN A 425 19.53 17.81 -40.93
C GLN A 425 20.99 17.37 -41.05
N SER A 426 21.46 16.44 -40.21
CA SER A 426 22.83 15.92 -40.28
C SER A 426 23.07 15.12 -41.56
N LYS A 427 22.09 14.32 -41.99
CA LYS A 427 22.15 13.61 -43.29
C LYS A 427 22.18 14.58 -44.47
N GLN A 428 21.35 15.64 -44.45
CA GLN A 428 21.35 16.66 -45.50
C GLN A 428 22.68 17.41 -45.56
N LYS A 429 23.24 17.75 -44.39
CA LYS A 429 24.56 18.38 -44.30
C LYS A 429 25.65 17.50 -44.90
N ALA A 430 25.67 16.21 -44.58
CA ALA A 430 26.62 15.25 -45.15
C ALA A 430 26.48 15.11 -46.68
N ILE A 431 25.25 15.10 -47.20
CA ILE A 431 24.99 15.09 -48.65
C ILE A 431 25.55 16.36 -49.30
N ASN A 432 25.25 17.53 -48.74
CA ASN A 432 25.74 18.81 -49.28
C ASN A 432 27.27 18.89 -49.28
N GLU A 433 27.93 18.41 -48.22
CA GLU A 433 29.40 18.33 -48.13
C GLU A 433 29.98 17.38 -49.18
N SER A 434 29.37 16.21 -49.39
CA SER A 434 29.80 15.27 -50.42
C SER A 434 29.65 15.81 -51.84
N LEU A 435 28.58 16.56 -52.10
CA LEU A 435 28.33 17.19 -53.40
C LEU A 435 29.36 18.29 -53.67
N ALA A 436 29.65 19.12 -52.67
CA ALA A 436 30.68 20.16 -52.76
C ALA A 436 32.07 19.58 -53.09
N MET A 437 32.47 18.48 -52.43
CA MET A 437 33.73 17.78 -52.73
C MET A 437 33.78 17.25 -54.18
N THR A 438 32.67 16.70 -54.66
CA THR A 438 32.58 16.18 -56.04
C THR A 438 32.67 17.31 -57.07
N THR A 439 32.00 18.44 -56.83
CA THR A 439 32.09 19.61 -57.72
C THR A 439 33.51 20.18 -57.77
N THR A 440 34.20 20.29 -56.63
CA THR A 440 35.60 20.75 -56.61
C THR A 440 36.56 19.81 -57.35
N SER A 441 36.36 18.49 -57.26
CA SER A 441 37.17 17.52 -58.02
C SER A 441 36.96 17.69 -59.53
N SER A 442 35.70 17.83 -59.97
CA SER A 442 35.39 17.99 -61.40
C SER A 442 35.93 19.29 -62.01
N MET A 443 36.00 20.37 -61.21
CA MET A 443 36.62 21.63 -61.67
C MET A 443 38.13 21.50 -61.81
N LEU A 444 38.81 20.80 -60.89
CA LEU A 444 40.24 20.53 -60.98
C LEU A 444 40.60 19.73 -62.23
N ASP A 445 39.81 18.71 -62.57
CA ASP A 445 40.00 17.92 -63.79
C ASP A 445 39.77 18.75 -65.06
N ALA A 446 38.75 19.61 -65.08
CA ALA A 446 38.49 20.51 -66.20
C ALA A 446 39.62 21.54 -66.41
N THR A 447 40.17 22.12 -65.34
CA THR A 447 41.35 23.01 -65.44
C THR A 447 42.61 22.27 -65.88
N THR A 448 42.77 21.00 -65.50
CA THR A 448 43.92 20.19 -65.91
C THR A 448 43.87 19.89 -67.40
N ILE A 449 42.69 19.55 -67.93
CA ILE A 449 42.48 19.33 -69.37
C ILE A 449 42.69 20.63 -70.17
N ALA A 450 42.26 21.78 -69.66
CA ALA A 450 42.49 23.08 -70.30
C ALA A 450 43.98 23.53 -70.31
N SER A 451 44.85 22.90 -69.51
CA SER A 451 46.28 23.21 -69.46
C SER A 451 47.17 22.31 -70.35
N ILE A 452 46.58 21.29 -71.00
CA ILE A 452 47.29 20.30 -71.83
C ILE A 452 47.02 20.50 -73.34
N GLY A 453 46.05 21.34 -73.72
CA GLY A 453 45.85 21.82 -75.10
C GLY A 453 46.49 23.19 -75.29
#